data_AF-A0A848TPL6-F1
#
_entry.id   AF-A0A848TPL6-F1
#
_cell.length_a   1.000
_cell.length_b   1.000
_cell.length_c   1.000
_cell.angle_alpha   90.00
_cell.angle_beta   90.00
_cell.angle_gamma   90.00
#
_symmetry.space_group_name_H-M   'P 1'
#
loop_
_entity.id
_entity.type
_entity.pdbx_description
1 polymer ?
#
loop_
_entity_poly.entity_id
_entity_poly.type
_entity_poly.pdbx_seq_one_letter_code
_entity_poly.pdbx_strand_id
1 'polypeptide(L)'
;IRTGYSGNVLIDRACKALDGLRFDPALGETGGEDTIFFAMAHNAGGRIGFAADALVTEAVLPSRLSLKWLSARRLRSGRTHARLLLQIERRTRWGALLAAGAKAGYCAFAMALWLPVTRRRNVAALRFLFHAGVCLELLQSGAPPEPALDEVRP
;
A
#
# COMPACT_ATOMS: atom_id res chain seq x y z
N ILE A 1 -15.39 8.46 -0.37
CA ILE A 1 -14.00 8.01 -0.60
C ILE A 1 -13.49 7.39 0.70
N ARG A 2 -12.82 6.23 0.68
CA ARG A 2 -12.46 5.47 1.91
C ARG A 2 -11.03 5.69 2.42
N THR A 3 -10.14 6.21 1.57
CA THR A 3 -8.74 6.54 1.89
C THR A 3 -8.21 7.52 0.84
N GLY A 4 -7.03 8.12 1.08
CA GLY A 4 -6.40 9.12 0.22
C GLY A 4 -4.87 9.07 0.27
N TYR A 5 -4.23 10.00 -0.42
CA TYR A 5 -2.78 10.24 -0.43
C TYR A 5 -2.54 11.72 -0.18
N SER A 6 -1.43 12.08 0.50
CA SER A 6 -1.24 13.45 1.04
C SER A 6 -0.74 14.48 0.03
N GLY A 7 -0.39 14.08 -1.20
CA GLY A 7 0.29 14.93 -2.19
C GLY A 7 -0.32 16.32 -2.42
N ASN A 8 -1.66 16.45 -2.36
CA ASN A 8 -2.33 17.75 -2.31
C ASN A 8 -3.66 17.62 -1.54
N VAL A 9 -3.63 17.85 -0.23
CA VAL A 9 -4.80 17.70 0.65
C VAL A 9 -4.92 18.89 1.59
N LEU A 10 -6.14 19.41 1.72
CA LEU A 10 -6.52 20.33 2.79
C LEU A 10 -7.28 19.57 3.86
N ILE A 11 -6.92 19.81 5.13
CA ILE A 11 -7.50 19.13 6.28
C ILE A 11 -8.08 20.17 7.24
N ASP A 12 -9.34 19.98 7.62
CA ASP A 12 -9.94 20.71 8.74
C ASP A 12 -9.37 20.18 10.07
N ARG A 13 -8.54 20.98 10.73
CA ARG A 13 -7.91 20.63 12.01
C ARG A 13 -8.90 20.50 13.18
N ALA A 14 -10.11 21.04 13.04
CA ALA A 14 -11.16 20.90 14.06
C ALA A 14 -11.96 19.59 13.91
N CYS A 15 -11.68 18.79 12.87
CA CYS A 15 -12.35 17.52 12.65
C CYS A 15 -11.98 16.51 13.74
N LYS A 16 -12.97 16.15 14.58
CA LYS A 16 -12.80 15.18 15.67
C LYS A 16 -12.31 13.80 15.22
N ALA A 17 -12.55 13.43 13.96
CA ALA A 17 -12.06 12.16 13.41
C ALA A 17 -10.52 12.12 13.29
N LEU A 18 -9.84 13.24 13.50
CA LEU A 18 -8.38 13.37 13.51
C LEU A 18 -7.79 13.36 14.93
N ASP A 19 -8.63 13.39 15.97
CA ASP A 19 -8.17 13.45 17.36
C ASP A 19 -7.32 12.21 17.68
N GLY A 20 -6.09 12.46 18.14
CA GLY A 20 -5.12 11.41 18.45
C GLY A 20 -4.48 10.71 17.25
N LEU A 21 -4.92 10.97 16.00
CA LEU A 21 -4.29 10.37 14.82
C LEU A 21 -2.91 10.98 14.57
N ARG A 22 -1.92 10.13 14.35
CA ARG A 22 -0.56 10.51 13.97
C ARG A 22 -0.08 9.62 12.83
N PHE A 23 0.83 10.17 12.03
CA PHE A 23 1.60 9.34 11.11
C PHE A 23 2.50 8.41 11.93
N ASP A 24 2.50 7.14 11.56
CA ASP A 24 3.40 6.15 12.14
C ASP A 24 4.78 6.30 11.46
N PRO A 25 5.83 6.70 12.20
CA PRO A 25 7.16 6.87 11.63
C PRO A 25 7.71 5.59 11.00
N ALA A 26 7.30 4.40 11.47
CA ALA A 26 7.71 3.13 10.88
C ALA A 26 7.18 2.92 9.45
N LEU A 27 6.13 3.67 9.07
CA LEU A 27 5.58 3.68 7.72
C LEU A 27 6.22 4.72 6.80
N GLY A 28 6.96 5.69 7.33
CA GLY A 28 7.64 6.71 6.51
C GLY A 28 8.70 6.12 5.59
N GLU A 29 9.37 5.04 6.02
CA GLU A 29 10.40 4.35 5.22
C GLU A 29 9.82 3.31 4.24
N THR A 30 8.74 2.65 4.63
CA THR A 30 8.13 1.55 3.87
C THR A 30 7.04 2.03 2.90
N GLY A 31 6.48 3.22 3.16
CA GLY A 31 5.41 3.86 2.42
C GLY A 31 4.02 3.40 2.87
N GLY A 32 3.03 4.26 2.63
CA GLY A 32 1.62 3.96 2.91
C GLY A 32 1.06 4.55 4.20
N GLU A 33 1.85 5.36 4.89
CA GLU A 33 1.44 6.17 6.02
C GLU A 33 0.17 6.99 5.71
N ASP A 34 0.11 7.65 4.55
CA ASP A 34 -1.05 8.41 4.10
C ASP A 34 -2.30 7.53 4.02
N THR A 35 -2.17 6.39 3.35
CA THR A 35 -3.28 5.47 3.10
C THR A 35 -3.86 4.99 4.43
N ILE A 36 -3.01 4.68 5.41
CA ILE A 36 -3.43 4.24 6.74
C ILE A 36 -4.04 5.41 7.52
N PHE A 37 -3.38 6.57 7.55
CA PHE A 37 -3.88 7.77 8.22
C PHE A 37 -5.30 8.14 7.74
N PHE A 38 -5.51 8.24 6.43
CA PHE A 38 -6.82 8.59 5.87
C PHE A 38 -7.85 7.48 6.02
N ALA A 39 -7.44 6.21 6.03
CA ALA A 39 -8.35 5.10 6.30
C ALA A 39 -8.81 5.11 7.77
N MET A 40 -7.92 5.41 8.71
CA MET A 40 -8.26 5.58 10.13
C MET A 40 -9.18 6.78 10.34
N ALA A 41 -8.87 7.93 9.74
CA ALA A 41 -9.72 9.12 9.79
C ALA A 41 -11.12 8.85 9.22
N HIS A 42 -11.22 8.14 8.09
CA HIS A 42 -12.50 7.75 7.51
C HIS A 42 -13.29 6.81 8.44
N ASN A 43 -12.62 5.81 9.03
CA ASN A 43 -13.26 4.89 9.96
C ASN A 43 -13.70 5.56 11.27
N ALA A 44 -13.03 6.64 11.68
CA ALA A 44 -13.43 7.50 12.80
C ALA A 44 -14.57 8.48 12.44
N GLY A 45 -15.17 8.36 11.25
CA GLY A 45 -16.30 9.19 10.80
C GLY A 45 -15.90 10.44 9.99
N GLY A 46 -14.61 10.61 9.69
CA GLY A 46 -14.13 11.66 8.81
C GLY A 46 -14.64 11.49 7.38
N ARG A 47 -14.96 12.59 6.72
CA ARG A 47 -15.41 12.58 5.31
C ARG A 47 -14.28 13.02 4.41
N ILE A 48 -14.04 12.25 3.35
CA ILE A 48 -13.05 12.58 2.33
C ILE A 48 -13.78 12.96 1.05
N GLY A 49 -13.56 14.18 0.60
CA GLY A 49 -14.06 14.73 -0.67
C GLY A 49 -12.98 14.76 -1.75
N PHE A 50 -13.39 14.79 -3.01
CA PHE A 50 -12.51 15.02 -4.15
C PHE A 50 -12.72 16.44 -4.67
N ALA A 51 -11.63 17.19 -4.84
CA ALA A 51 -11.64 18.54 -5.41
C ALA A 51 -11.00 18.49 -6.80
N ALA A 52 -11.83 18.48 -7.85
CA ALA A 52 -11.38 18.32 -9.24
C ALA A 52 -10.39 19.41 -9.68
N ASP A 53 -10.56 20.62 -9.14
CA ASP A 53 -9.77 21.80 -9.50
C ASP A 53 -8.52 22.01 -8.61
N ALA A 54 -8.25 21.10 -7.66
CA ALA A 54 -7.07 21.16 -6.80
C ALA A 54 -5.81 20.65 -7.54
N LEU A 55 -5.38 21.39 -8.57
CA LEU A 55 -4.25 21.04 -9.42
C LEU A 55 -2.92 21.15 -8.66
N VAL A 56 -2.09 20.11 -8.78
CA VAL A 56 -0.68 20.11 -8.31
C VAL A 56 0.22 19.62 -9.44
N THR A 57 1.37 20.27 -9.61
CA THR A 57 2.40 19.86 -10.57
C THR A 57 3.66 19.48 -9.82
N GLU A 58 4.10 18.23 -9.96
CA GLU A 58 5.31 17.71 -9.32
C GLU A 58 6.30 17.21 -10.38
N ALA A 59 7.56 17.64 -10.28
CA ALA A 59 8.60 17.12 -11.14
C ALA A 59 8.99 15.70 -10.70
N VAL A 60 8.85 14.72 -11.62
CA VAL A 60 9.25 13.34 -11.36
C VAL A 60 10.65 13.11 -11.93
N LEU A 61 11.61 12.80 -11.04
CA LEU A 61 12.97 12.43 -11.43
C LEU A 61 12.96 11.26 -12.43
N PRO A 62 13.79 11.27 -13.50
CA PRO A 62 13.86 10.18 -14.48
C PRO A 62 14.12 8.81 -13.84
N SER A 63 14.87 8.75 -12.74
CA SER A 63 15.12 7.53 -11.98
C SER A 63 13.84 6.87 -11.45
N ARG A 64 12.81 7.67 -11.11
CA ARG A 64 11.48 7.22 -10.66
C ARG A 64 10.58 6.74 -11.80
N LEU A 65 10.99 6.94 -13.06
CA LEU A 65 10.27 6.43 -14.24
C LEU A 65 10.81 5.08 -14.72
N SER A 66 11.88 4.57 -14.11
CA SER A 66 12.48 3.28 -14.48
C SER A 66 11.59 2.09 -14.06
N LEU A 67 11.60 1.02 -14.86
CA LEU A 67 10.93 -0.23 -14.48
C LEU A 67 11.46 -0.80 -13.16
N LYS A 68 12.76 -0.66 -12.90
CA LYS A 68 13.37 -1.07 -11.63
C LYS A 68 12.70 -0.38 -10.44
N TRP A 69 12.59 0.94 -10.50
CA TRP A 69 11.95 1.71 -9.43
C TRP A 69 10.45 1.39 -9.32
N LEU A 70 9.73 1.31 -10.46
CA LEU A 70 8.30 1.00 -10.49
C LEU A 70 8.02 -0.39 -9.90
N SER A 71 8.84 -1.39 -10.21
CA SER A 71 8.76 -2.74 -9.66
C SER A 71 8.93 -2.74 -8.15
N ALA A 72 9.98 -2.08 -7.65
CA ALA A 72 10.22 -1.96 -6.21
C ALA A 72 9.08 -1.23 -5.50
N ARG A 73 8.56 -0.14 -6.10
CA ARG A 73 7.42 0.61 -5.58
C ARG A 73 6.16 -0.26 -5.52
N ARG A 74 5.84 -1.02 -6.56
CA ARG A 74 4.65 -1.88 -6.60
C ARG A 74 4.71 -2.97 -5.54
N LEU A 75 5.87 -3.58 -5.33
CA LEU A 75 6.08 -4.57 -4.27
C LEU A 75 5.82 -3.95 -2.88
N ARG A 76 6.39 -2.78 -2.59
CA ARG A 76 6.15 -2.05 -1.34
C ARG A 76 4.67 -1.70 -1.15
N SER A 77 4.01 -1.15 -2.17
CA SER A 77 2.56 -0.86 -2.12
C SER A 77 1.72 -2.10 -1.84
N GLY A 78 2.11 -3.26 -2.35
CA GLY A 78 1.48 -4.54 -2.04
C GLY A 78 1.57 -4.91 -0.55
N ARG A 79 2.76 -4.75 0.04
CA ARG A 79 2.97 -4.98 1.48
C ARG A 79 2.12 -4.05 2.35
N THR A 80 2.10 -2.75 2.06
CA THR A 80 1.20 -1.80 2.73
C THR A 80 -0.26 -2.22 2.63
N HIS A 81 -0.69 -2.66 1.45
CA HIS A 81 -2.07 -3.07 1.24
C HIS A 81 -2.44 -4.30 2.08
N ALA A 82 -1.52 -5.26 2.26
CA ALA A 82 -1.75 -6.39 3.17
C ALA A 82 -2.01 -5.94 4.62
N ARG A 83 -1.25 -4.97 5.13
CA ARG A 83 -1.46 -4.39 6.47
C ARG A 83 -2.84 -3.75 6.58
N LEU A 84 -3.25 -2.99 5.56
CA LEU A 84 -4.59 -2.38 5.50
C LEU A 84 -5.71 -3.45 5.50
N LEU A 85 -5.56 -4.54 4.75
CA LEU A 85 -6.54 -5.62 4.72
C LEU A 85 -6.73 -6.26 6.11
N LEU A 86 -5.65 -6.44 6.87
CA LEU A 86 -5.70 -7.08 8.19
C LEU A 86 -6.13 -6.10 9.30
N GLN A 87 -5.52 -4.92 9.36
CA GLN A 87 -5.67 -3.99 10.48
C GLN A 87 -6.92 -3.12 10.37
N ILE A 88 -7.29 -2.75 9.14
CA ILE A 88 -8.37 -1.79 8.88
C ILE A 88 -9.63 -2.50 8.38
N GLU A 89 -9.50 -3.35 7.35
CA GLU A 89 -10.64 -4.07 6.79
C GLU A 89 -10.99 -5.35 7.56
N ARG A 90 -10.17 -5.76 8.53
CA ARG A 90 -10.36 -6.96 9.38
C ARG A 90 -10.61 -8.24 8.58
N ARG A 91 -9.99 -8.35 7.39
CA ARG A 91 -10.05 -9.57 6.57
C ARG A 91 -9.29 -10.70 7.25
N THR A 92 -9.75 -11.94 7.04
CA THR A 92 -8.98 -13.10 7.47
C THR A 92 -7.71 -13.22 6.63
N ARG A 93 -6.59 -13.57 7.28
CA ARG A 93 -5.29 -13.72 6.60
C ARG A 93 -5.36 -14.71 5.44
N TRP A 94 -5.98 -15.87 5.66
CA TRP A 94 -6.16 -16.89 4.62
C TRP A 94 -7.03 -16.41 3.46
N GLY A 95 -8.14 -15.72 3.75
CA GLY A 95 -8.99 -15.15 2.70
C GLY A 95 -8.25 -14.11 1.85
N ALA A 96 -7.48 -13.23 2.50
CA ALA A 96 -6.65 -12.24 1.82
C ALA A 96 -5.54 -12.89 0.98
N LEU A 97 -4.88 -13.93 1.51
CA LEU A 97 -3.82 -14.66 0.83
C LEU A 97 -4.34 -15.40 -0.41
N LEU A 98 -5.47 -16.10 -0.30
CA LEU A 98 -6.12 -16.76 -1.45
C LEU A 98 -6.50 -15.75 -2.53
N ALA A 99 -7.13 -14.64 -2.12
CA ALA A 99 -7.56 -13.61 -3.06
C ALA A 99 -6.38 -12.88 -3.73
N ALA A 100 -5.26 -12.70 -3.03
CA ALA A 100 -4.04 -12.12 -3.58
C ALA A 100 -3.31 -13.11 -4.49
N GLY A 101 -3.19 -14.37 -4.07
CA GLY A 101 -2.59 -15.47 -4.84
C GLY A 101 -3.30 -15.70 -6.17
N ALA A 102 -4.64 -15.75 -6.16
CA ALA A 102 -5.43 -15.88 -7.39
C ALA A 102 -5.18 -14.71 -8.37
N LYS A 103 -5.11 -13.47 -7.86
CA LYS A 103 -4.80 -12.29 -8.69
C LYS A 103 -3.36 -12.30 -9.19
N ALA A 104 -2.41 -12.77 -8.39
CA ALA A 104 -1.03 -12.95 -8.80
C ALA A 104 -0.94 -13.98 -9.94
N GLY A 105 -1.60 -15.13 -9.81
CA GLY A 105 -1.67 -16.15 -10.86
C GLY A 105 -2.27 -15.60 -12.17
N TYR A 106 -3.39 -14.88 -12.09
CA TYR A 106 -3.98 -14.21 -13.25
C TYR A 106 -3.02 -13.22 -13.92
N CYS A 107 -2.30 -12.41 -13.13
CA CYS A 107 -1.33 -11.45 -13.67
C CYS A 107 -0.12 -12.14 -14.30
N ALA A 108 0.35 -13.26 -13.73
CA ALA A 108 1.43 -14.07 -14.30
C ALA A 108 1.00 -14.68 -15.65
N PHE A 109 -0.22 -15.22 -15.72
CA PHE A 109 -0.79 -15.70 -16.98
C PHE A 109 -0.90 -14.59 -18.02
N ALA A 110 -1.44 -13.42 -17.64
CA ALA A 110 -1.53 -12.27 -18.55
C ALA A 110 -0.15 -11.79 -19.01
N MET A 111 0.86 -11.81 -18.13
CA MET A 111 2.24 -11.47 -18.48
C MET A 111 2.82 -12.44 -19.52
N ALA A 112 2.55 -13.74 -19.38
CA ALA A 112 2.97 -14.76 -20.35
C ALA A 112 2.24 -14.60 -21.70
N LEU A 113 0.92 -14.36 -21.67
CA LEU A 113 0.12 -14.14 -22.88
C LEU A 113 0.59 -12.91 -23.67
N TRP A 114 0.99 -11.84 -22.98
CA TRP A 114 1.40 -10.58 -23.60
C TRP A 114 2.92 -10.44 -23.76
N LEU A 115 3.70 -11.53 -23.72
CA LEU A 115 5.15 -11.51 -23.96
C LEU A 115 5.60 -10.65 -25.15
N PRO A 116 4.96 -10.70 -26.34
CA PRO A 116 5.38 -9.88 -27.48
C PRO A 116 4.99 -8.40 -27.36
N VAL A 117 4.09 -8.03 -26.44
CA VAL A 117 3.60 -6.66 -26.28
C VAL A 117 4.16 -6.04 -25.00
N THR A 118 5.34 -5.42 -25.11
CA THR A 118 6.14 -4.89 -23.99
C THR A 118 5.31 -4.07 -22.99
N ARG A 119 4.47 -3.15 -23.47
CA ARG A 119 3.62 -2.31 -22.59
C ARG A 119 2.65 -3.14 -21.76
N ARG A 120 1.92 -4.07 -22.39
CA ARG A 120 0.93 -4.93 -21.71
C ARG A 120 1.61 -5.90 -20.76
N ARG A 121 2.72 -6.51 -21.18
CA ARG A 121 3.58 -7.35 -20.34
C ARG A 121 4.05 -6.62 -19.09
N ASN A 122 4.59 -5.41 -19.24
CA ASN A 122 5.11 -4.64 -18.11
C ASN A 122 4.00 -4.22 -17.14
N VAL A 123 2.81 -3.84 -17.63
CA VAL A 123 1.66 -3.55 -16.77
C VAL A 123 1.22 -4.79 -16.00
N ALA A 124 1.14 -5.96 -16.66
CA ALA A 124 0.85 -7.23 -16.00
C ALA A 124 1.91 -7.60 -14.95
N ALA A 125 3.20 -7.44 -15.28
CA ALA A 125 4.31 -7.68 -14.35
C ALA A 125 4.25 -6.77 -13.11
N LEU A 126 3.95 -5.48 -13.30
CA LEU A 126 3.79 -4.53 -12.18
C LEU A 126 2.58 -4.87 -11.29
N ARG A 127 1.49 -5.39 -11.86
CA ARG A 127 0.32 -5.87 -11.08
C ARG A 127 0.62 -7.19 -10.37
N PHE A 128 1.36 -8.09 -11.01
CA PHE A 128 1.88 -9.29 -10.37
C PHE A 128 2.73 -8.95 -9.15
N LEU A 129 3.70 -8.05 -9.28
CA LEU A 129 4.57 -7.63 -8.17
C LEU A 129 3.79 -7.00 -7.01
N PHE A 130 2.73 -6.24 -7.30
CA PHE A 130 1.84 -5.74 -6.25
C PHE A 130 1.21 -6.88 -5.45
N HIS A 131 0.60 -7.87 -6.13
CA HIS A 131 -0.04 -9.00 -5.43
C HIS A 131 0.97 -9.95 -4.76
N ALA A 132 2.15 -10.13 -5.36
CA ALA A 132 3.25 -10.85 -4.73
C ALA A 132 3.68 -10.17 -3.42
N GLY A 133 3.75 -8.83 -3.40
CA GLY A 133 4.03 -8.06 -2.18
C GLY A 133 2.98 -8.28 -1.09
N VAL A 134 1.70 -8.36 -1.46
CA VAL A 134 0.62 -8.72 -0.52
C VAL A 134 0.85 -10.10 0.07
N CYS A 135 1.11 -11.12 -0.76
CA CYS A 135 1.36 -12.48 -0.30
C CYS A 135 2.59 -12.57 0.61
N LEU A 136 3.70 -11.93 0.22
CA LEU A 136 4.94 -11.92 1.01
C LEU A 136 4.71 -11.33 2.40
N GLU A 137 4.04 -10.19 2.50
CA GLU A 137 3.71 -9.60 3.81
C GLU A 137 2.84 -10.53 4.64
N LEU A 138 1.75 -11.08 4.07
CA LEU A 138 0.84 -11.95 4.81
C LEU A 138 1.51 -13.23 5.32
N LEU A 139 2.51 -13.75 4.59
CA LEU A 139 3.31 -14.90 5.00
C LEU A 139 4.35 -14.53 6.07
N GLN A 140 5.02 -13.37 5.93
CA GLN A 140 6.07 -12.91 6.85
C GLN A 140 5.50 -12.40 8.18
N SER A 141 4.38 -11.67 8.17
CA SER A 141 3.69 -11.18 9.37
C SER A 141 2.98 -12.31 10.16
N GLY A 142 3.09 -13.56 9.71
CA GLY A 142 2.63 -14.75 10.42
C GLY A 142 3.72 -15.45 11.24
N ALA A 143 4.99 -15.04 11.11
CA ALA A 143 6.03 -15.46 12.05
C ALA A 143 5.74 -14.87 13.44
N PRO A 144 5.98 -15.61 14.54
CA PRO A 144 5.93 -15.01 15.87
C PRO A 144 6.84 -13.77 15.90
N PRO A 145 6.48 -12.70 16.62
CA PRO A 145 7.35 -11.55 16.76
C PRO A 145 8.72 -12.05 17.24
N GLU A 146 9.81 -11.60 16.61
CA GLU A 146 11.12 -11.72 17.23
C GLU A 146 11.02 -11.09 18.62
N PRO A 147 11.57 -11.74 19.67
CA PRO A 147 11.60 -11.13 20.98
C PRO A 147 12.26 -9.76 20.85
N ALA A 148 11.59 -8.74 21.40
CA ALA A 148 12.11 -7.38 21.42
C ALA A 148 13.54 -7.39 21.96
N LEU A 149 14.45 -6.69 21.27
CA LEU A 149 15.87 -6.54 21.64
C LEU A 149 16.08 -5.73 22.94
N ASP A 150 15.13 -5.77 23.88
CA ASP A 150 15.19 -5.12 25.19
C ASP A 150 15.66 -6.07 26.31
N GLU A 151 15.93 -7.35 26.02
CA GLU A 151 16.47 -8.32 27.00
C GLU A 151 17.97 -8.63 26.85
N VAL A 152 18.72 -7.86 26.06
CA VAL A 152 20.19 -8.02 26.01
C VAL A 152 20.90 -6.70 26.24
N ARG A 153 21.04 -6.33 27.51
CA ARG A 153 22.28 -5.72 28.00
C ARG A 153 22.49 -6.03 29.49
N PRO A 154 23.68 -6.52 29.90
CA PRO A 154 24.06 -6.56 31.32
C PRO A 154 24.26 -5.15 31.88
#